data_AF-A0A5B9PDB3-F1
#
_entry.id   AF-A0A5B9PDB3-F1
#
_cell.length_a   1.000
_cell.length_b   1.000
_cell.length_c   1.000
_cell.angle_alpha   90.00
_cell.angle_beta   90.00
_cell.angle_gamma   90.00
#
_symmetry.space_group_name_H-M   'P 1'
#
loop_
_entity.id
_entity.type
_entity.pdbx_description
1 polymer ?
#
loop_
_entity_poly.entity_id
_entity_poly.type
_entity_poly.pdbx_seq_one_letter_code
_entity_poly.pdbx_strand_id
1 'polypeptide(L)'
;MMNMKITRRLAMTSFALVTLASLPAVSFAQSADSGLEKQPATQEQTEIGLEGNCPVCFIKHGKWVKGSKEHAASFDGVTYLFPSEKVKEVFEENPIAYVPAFGGDCTVCFVNSGKRVPGKIEFATVSNERLFLFPGDKPLKAFQESPEKYADVDIAQDGNCIVCKVKAGKDVPGDKKFTAVHNGLRYLFPSDRERQAFVASPEKFLAATETASDKTAKTSAIRIQGRAACAACEFGVTAINSPDQLGFAVTTDDGRVFVIEDVHTRWPQLYKDRYDGNRVAVSGEVIKTEGKFTWINPEYVKPL
;
A
#
# COMPACT_ATOMS: atom_id res chain seq x y z
N MET A 1 -64.26 9.29 -50.93
CA MET A 1 -65.62 9.31 -50.35
C MET A 1 -65.66 10.33 -49.23
N MET A 2 -66.61 11.25 -49.30
CA MET A 2 -67.22 12.11 -48.28
C MET A 2 -66.33 12.79 -47.21
N ASN A 3 -66.23 14.13 -47.23
CA ASN A 3 -67.18 15.10 -46.62
C ASN A 3 -67.18 15.03 -45.08
N MET A 4 -66.61 16.04 -44.41
CA MET A 4 -67.29 17.28 -43.98
C MET A 4 -68.27 17.05 -42.83
N LYS A 5 -67.96 17.56 -41.62
CA LYS A 5 -68.88 18.28 -40.69
C LYS A 5 -68.03 19.23 -39.79
N ILE A 6 -68.18 20.56 -39.71
CA ILE A 6 -69.36 21.39 -39.33
C ILE A 6 -69.71 21.08 -37.84
N THR A 7 -69.75 21.96 -36.82
CA THR A 7 -69.80 23.43 -36.67
C THR A 7 -69.84 23.82 -35.18
N ARG A 8 -69.56 25.11 -34.87
CA ARG A 8 -70.16 26.00 -33.83
C ARG A 8 -69.84 25.66 -32.36
N ARG A 9 -69.47 26.62 -31.48
CA ARG A 9 -70.13 27.90 -31.10
C ARG A 9 -69.06 28.91 -30.61
N LEU A 10 -69.09 30.19 -31.01
CA LEU A 10 -69.72 31.35 -30.32
C LEU A 10 -69.45 31.37 -28.81
N ALA A 11 -69.00 32.45 -28.15
CA ALA A 11 -68.75 33.84 -28.52
C ALA A 11 -68.00 34.53 -27.36
N MET A 12 -67.34 35.67 -27.67
CA MET A 12 -67.28 36.95 -26.91
C MET A 12 -66.90 36.89 -25.41
N THR A 13 -66.06 37.74 -24.80
CA THR A 13 -65.49 39.08 -25.04
C THR A 13 -64.66 39.34 -23.78
N SER A 14 -63.45 39.90 -23.79
CA SER A 14 -63.19 41.35 -23.70
C SER A 14 -61.66 41.50 -23.71
N PHE A 15 -61.06 42.16 -24.69
CA PHE A 15 -60.74 43.60 -24.71
C PHE A 15 -59.98 44.10 -23.47
N ALA A 16 -58.64 44.13 -23.58
CA ALA A 16 -57.82 45.23 -23.07
C ALA A 16 -56.44 45.26 -23.77
N LEU A 17 -56.25 46.33 -24.56
CA LEU A 17 -55.04 47.06 -24.96
C LEU A 17 -53.73 46.27 -25.20
N VAL A 18 -53.21 46.18 -26.44
CA VAL A 18 -52.41 47.20 -27.15
C VAL A 18 -51.18 47.59 -26.32
N THR A 19 -49.95 47.20 -26.69
CA THR A 19 -49.14 47.94 -27.67
C THR A 19 -48.10 47.09 -28.41
N LEU A 20 -47.95 47.43 -29.69
CA LEU A 20 -46.92 47.08 -30.68
C LEU A 20 -45.48 47.11 -30.12
N ALA A 21 -44.71 46.06 -30.38
CA ALA A 21 -43.25 46.18 -30.52
C ALA A 21 -42.76 45.16 -31.56
N SER A 22 -42.22 45.72 -32.63
CA SER A 22 -41.60 45.08 -33.79
C SER A 22 -40.45 44.14 -33.43
N LEU A 23 -40.43 42.95 -34.06
CA LEU A 23 -39.25 42.08 -34.10
C LEU A 23 -38.11 42.72 -34.90
N PRO A 24 -36.87 42.49 -34.46
CA PRO A 24 -35.85 41.94 -35.33
C PRO A 24 -35.40 40.57 -34.81
N ALA A 25 -35.30 39.61 -35.73
CA ALA A 25 -34.70 38.31 -35.49
C ALA A 25 -33.22 38.50 -35.14
N VAL A 26 -32.83 38.11 -33.93
CA VAL A 26 -31.43 37.98 -33.55
C VAL A 26 -31.14 36.49 -33.41
N SER A 27 -30.45 35.95 -34.41
CA SER A 27 -29.80 34.65 -34.33
C SER A 27 -28.74 34.69 -33.24
N PHE A 28 -29.02 34.11 -32.08
CA PHE A 28 -27.99 33.79 -31.11
C PHE A 28 -27.38 32.44 -31.47
N ALA A 29 -26.23 32.48 -32.14
CA ALA A 29 -25.29 31.38 -32.15
C ALA A 29 -24.84 31.13 -30.70
N GLN A 30 -25.19 29.98 -30.13
CA GLN A 30 -24.61 29.52 -28.87
C GLN A 30 -23.20 29.01 -29.13
N SER A 31 -22.22 29.90 -28.97
CA SER A 31 -20.85 29.49 -28.67
C SER A 31 -20.86 28.89 -27.27
N ALA A 32 -20.85 27.57 -27.18
CA ALA A 32 -20.56 26.86 -25.94
C ALA A 32 -19.06 27.02 -25.66
N ASP A 33 -18.68 28.15 -25.09
CA ASP A 33 -17.39 28.35 -24.45
C ASP A 33 -17.42 27.58 -23.12
N SER A 34 -17.11 26.29 -23.19
CA SER A 34 -16.86 25.48 -22.00
C SER A 34 -15.47 25.84 -21.46
N GLY A 35 -15.41 26.98 -20.76
CA GLY A 35 -14.30 27.32 -19.90
C GLY A 35 -14.14 26.22 -18.84
N LEU A 36 -13.13 25.37 -19.04
CA LEU A 36 -12.56 24.54 -17.97
C LEU A 36 -11.87 25.50 -17.00
N GLU A 37 -12.67 26.09 -16.11
CA GLU A 37 -12.17 26.82 -14.97
C GLU A 37 -11.45 25.82 -14.06
N LYS A 38 -10.12 25.87 -14.12
CA LYS A 38 -9.21 25.04 -13.34
C LYS A 38 -9.34 25.44 -11.87
N GLN A 39 -10.26 24.79 -11.17
CA GLN A 39 -10.48 24.99 -9.74
C GLN A 39 -9.16 24.76 -8.98
N PRO A 40 -8.70 25.69 -8.13
CA PRO A 40 -7.41 25.56 -7.48
C PRO A 40 -7.49 24.42 -6.47
N ALA A 41 -6.68 23.39 -6.69
CA ALA A 41 -6.46 22.34 -5.72
C ALA A 41 -5.93 22.97 -4.43
N THR A 42 -6.68 22.86 -3.35
CA THR A 42 -6.22 23.08 -1.98
C THR A 42 -4.93 22.29 -1.80
N GLN A 43 -3.80 23.00 -1.72
CA GLN A 43 -2.50 22.37 -1.50
C GLN A 43 -2.43 21.89 -0.05
N GLU A 44 -2.85 20.64 0.18
CA GLU A 44 -2.29 19.88 1.30
C GLU A 44 -0.77 19.95 1.18
N GLN A 45 -0.07 20.28 2.26
CA GLN A 45 1.38 20.35 2.28
C GLN A 45 1.95 18.93 2.18
N THR A 46 2.00 18.41 0.96
CA THR A 46 2.58 17.12 0.61
C THR A 46 4.10 17.20 0.71
N GLU A 47 4.72 16.13 1.22
CA GLU A 47 6.17 16.01 1.36
C GLU A 47 6.86 16.22 0.01
N ILE A 48 7.94 17.00 -0.03
CA ILE A 48 8.75 17.14 -1.25
C ILE A 48 9.64 15.90 -1.37
N GLY A 49 9.32 15.04 -2.33
CA GLY A 49 10.07 13.82 -2.60
C GLY A 49 11.46 14.10 -3.17
N LEU A 50 12.39 13.15 -2.92
CA LEU A 50 13.73 13.12 -3.52
C LEU A 50 14.54 14.40 -3.32
N GLU A 51 14.31 15.09 -2.20
CA GLU A 51 14.94 16.38 -1.89
C GLU A 51 14.69 17.43 -2.99
N GLY A 52 13.59 17.27 -3.73
CA GLY A 52 13.18 18.07 -4.88
C GLY A 52 14.06 17.88 -6.12
N ASN A 53 14.66 16.70 -6.29
CA ASN A 53 15.34 16.28 -7.51
C ASN A 53 14.39 15.50 -8.42
N CYS A 54 14.60 15.65 -9.72
CA CYS A 54 13.78 15.10 -10.78
C CYS A 54 13.97 13.58 -10.94
N PRO A 55 12.97 12.73 -10.62
CA PRO A 55 13.09 11.28 -10.80
C PRO A 55 13.19 10.87 -12.28
N VAL A 56 12.45 11.54 -13.17
CA VAL A 56 12.51 11.28 -14.63
C VAL A 56 13.93 11.46 -15.15
N CYS A 57 14.61 12.51 -14.69
CA CYS A 57 15.97 12.85 -15.08
C CYS A 57 16.96 11.79 -14.62
N PHE A 58 16.81 11.29 -13.39
CA PHE A 58 17.68 10.25 -12.87
C PHE A 58 17.45 8.91 -13.58
N ILE A 59 16.21 8.49 -13.78
CA ILE A 59 15.92 7.20 -14.43
C ILE A 59 16.32 7.21 -15.91
N LYS A 60 16.03 8.29 -16.65
CA LYS A 60 16.35 8.35 -18.08
C LYS A 60 17.79 8.74 -18.40
N HIS A 61 18.44 9.52 -17.54
CA HIS A 61 19.76 10.10 -17.84
C HIS A 61 20.83 9.81 -16.79
N GLY A 62 20.51 9.06 -15.72
CA GLY A 62 21.45 8.69 -14.65
C GLY A 62 21.91 9.87 -13.80
N LYS A 63 21.22 11.02 -13.86
CA LYS A 63 21.64 12.26 -13.19
C LYS A 63 20.50 12.92 -12.44
N TRP A 64 20.77 13.26 -11.18
CA TRP A 64 19.89 14.12 -10.40
C TRP A 64 19.95 15.54 -10.96
N VAL A 65 18.78 16.10 -11.27
CA VAL A 65 18.62 17.49 -11.71
C VAL A 65 17.62 18.12 -10.75
N LYS A 66 17.97 19.29 -10.20
CA LYS A 66 17.08 20.00 -9.30
C LYS A 66 15.83 20.44 -10.05
N GLY A 67 14.67 20.14 -9.49
CA GLY A 67 13.39 20.64 -10.00
C GLY A 67 13.03 22.02 -9.44
N SER A 68 12.05 22.66 -10.07
CA SER A 68 11.44 23.91 -9.62
C SER A 68 10.05 23.64 -9.02
N LYS A 69 9.64 24.45 -8.05
CA LYS A 69 8.26 24.44 -7.52
C LYS A 69 7.22 24.84 -8.57
N GLU A 70 7.65 25.55 -9.62
CA GLU A 70 6.80 25.93 -10.76
C GLU A 70 6.38 24.72 -11.60
N HIS A 71 7.20 23.66 -11.60
CA HIS A 71 6.95 22.41 -12.31
C HIS A 71 6.86 21.27 -11.30
N ALA A 72 5.77 21.27 -10.53
CA ALA A 72 5.47 20.26 -9.54
C ALA A 72 4.32 19.35 -10.02
N ALA A 73 4.40 18.06 -9.69
CA ALA A 73 3.28 17.13 -9.77
C ALA A 73 3.24 16.28 -8.51
N SER A 74 2.04 15.92 -8.05
CA SER A 74 1.85 15.08 -6.88
C SER A 74 1.41 13.67 -7.29
N PHE A 75 1.97 12.68 -6.62
CA PHE A 75 1.58 11.28 -6.79
C PHE A 75 1.75 10.56 -5.46
N ASP A 76 0.75 9.77 -5.07
CA ASP A 76 0.78 8.95 -3.85
C ASP A 76 1.17 9.73 -2.58
N GLY A 77 0.60 10.94 -2.41
CA GLY A 77 0.86 11.82 -1.27
C GLY A 77 2.19 12.57 -1.29
N VAL A 78 3.01 12.40 -2.33
CA VAL A 78 4.34 13.02 -2.46
C VAL A 78 4.36 14.02 -3.62
N THR A 79 4.99 15.18 -3.42
CA THR A 79 5.25 16.16 -4.47
C THR A 79 6.63 15.96 -5.10
N TYR A 80 6.65 15.80 -6.41
CA TYR A 80 7.86 15.70 -7.22
C TYR A 80 8.08 17.00 -8.01
N LEU A 81 9.34 17.41 -8.13
CA LEU A 81 9.74 18.65 -8.80
C LEU A 81 10.53 18.34 -10.08
N PHE A 82 10.29 19.13 -11.13
CA PHE A 82 10.91 18.93 -12.44
C PHE A 82 11.62 20.21 -12.93
N PRO A 83 12.66 20.08 -13.78
CA PRO A 83 13.40 21.24 -14.27
C PRO A 83 12.66 22.02 -15.36
N SER A 84 11.62 21.44 -15.96
CA SER A 84 10.79 22.09 -16.98
C SER A 84 9.40 21.44 -17.06
N GLU A 85 8.45 22.16 -17.65
CA GLU A 85 7.09 21.65 -17.89
C GLU A 85 7.11 20.37 -18.74
N LYS A 86 7.98 20.29 -19.74
CA LYS A 86 8.08 19.10 -20.60
C LYS A 86 8.49 17.84 -19.84
N VAL A 87 9.36 17.98 -18.84
CA VAL A 87 9.78 16.83 -18.01
C VAL A 87 8.69 16.45 -17.02
N LYS A 88 7.92 17.42 -16.51
CA LYS A 88 6.74 17.18 -15.70
C LYS A 88 5.66 16.41 -16.48
N GLU A 89 5.37 16.79 -17.72
CA GLU A 89 4.41 16.07 -18.59
C GLU A 89 4.79 14.58 -18.74
N VAL A 90 6.08 14.29 -18.94
CA VAL A 90 6.59 12.91 -19.03
C VAL A 90 6.34 12.12 -17.74
N PHE A 91 6.41 12.78 -16.58
CA PHE A 91 6.05 12.14 -15.31
C PHE A 91 4.54 11.90 -15.22
N GLU A 92 3.71 12.89 -15.53
CA GLU A 92 2.25 12.82 -15.42
C GLU A 92 1.64 11.77 -16.35
N GLU A 93 2.26 11.48 -17.50
CA GLU A 93 1.84 10.40 -18.42
C GLU A 93 1.90 9.01 -17.76
N ASN A 94 2.92 8.75 -16.93
CA ASN A 94 3.06 7.48 -16.23
C ASN A 94 3.90 7.62 -14.94
N PRO A 95 3.33 8.14 -13.84
CA PRO A 95 4.08 8.41 -12.61
C PRO A 95 4.71 7.15 -12.01
N ILE A 96 4.03 6.00 -12.14
CA ILE A 96 4.46 4.70 -11.58
C ILE A 96 5.84 4.29 -12.11
N ALA A 97 6.20 4.70 -13.34
CA ALA A 97 7.51 4.40 -13.92
C ALA A 97 8.66 5.20 -13.29
N TYR A 98 8.35 6.28 -12.56
CA TYR A 98 9.36 7.23 -12.09
C TYR A 98 9.44 7.37 -10.58
N VAL A 99 8.37 7.04 -9.85
CA VAL A 99 8.40 7.10 -8.38
C VAL A 99 9.32 6.02 -7.79
N PRO A 100 9.94 6.29 -6.62
CA PRO A 100 10.72 5.28 -5.92
C PRO A 100 9.89 4.04 -5.59
N ALA A 101 10.46 2.86 -5.84
CA ALA A 101 9.93 1.60 -5.38
C ALA A 101 9.71 1.63 -3.86
N PHE A 102 8.68 0.94 -3.40
CA PHE A 102 8.33 0.84 -1.99
C PHE A 102 8.14 2.21 -1.29
N GLY A 103 7.74 3.25 -2.03
CA GLY A 103 7.60 4.61 -1.50
C GLY A 103 8.93 5.27 -1.13
N GLY A 104 10.07 4.72 -1.55
CA GLY A 104 11.40 5.22 -1.20
C GLY A 104 12.01 4.59 0.05
N ASP A 105 11.30 3.65 0.68
CA ASP A 105 11.85 2.85 1.76
C ASP A 105 12.82 1.78 1.24
N CYS A 106 13.81 1.48 2.07
CA CYS A 106 14.83 0.46 1.85
C CYS A 106 14.24 -0.95 1.75
N THR A 107 14.13 -1.48 0.54
CA THR A 107 13.62 -2.84 0.29
C THR A 107 14.44 -3.93 1.00
N VAL A 108 15.77 -3.79 1.00
CA VAL A 108 16.69 -4.70 1.72
C VAL A 108 16.46 -4.67 3.23
N CYS A 109 16.24 -3.49 3.80
CA CYS A 109 16.02 -3.32 5.23
C CYS A 109 14.70 -3.98 5.64
N PHE A 110 13.67 -3.83 4.82
CA PHE A 110 12.38 -4.46 5.05
C PHE A 110 12.48 -5.99 4.97
N VAL A 111 13.10 -6.55 3.92
CA VAL A 111 13.27 -8.00 3.79
C VAL A 111 14.07 -8.59 4.95
N ASN A 112 15.15 -7.92 5.39
CA ASN A 112 16.04 -8.48 6.40
C ASN A 112 15.58 -8.23 7.85
N SER A 113 14.75 -7.23 8.10
CA SER A 113 14.41 -6.82 9.48
C SER A 113 12.94 -6.47 9.72
N GLY A 114 12.10 -6.47 8.69
CA GLY A 114 10.71 -6.03 8.74
C GLY A 114 10.53 -4.52 8.93
N LYS A 115 11.62 -3.74 9.01
CA LYS A 115 11.57 -2.30 9.28
C LYS A 115 11.55 -1.50 7.99
N ARG A 116 10.63 -0.53 7.92
CA ARG A 116 10.68 0.57 6.95
C ARG A 116 11.75 1.56 7.39
N VAL A 117 12.73 1.76 6.51
CA VAL A 117 13.84 2.70 6.73
C VAL A 117 13.93 3.55 5.47
N PRO A 118 13.71 4.88 5.56
CA PRO A 118 13.78 5.76 4.40
C PRO A 118 15.14 5.70 3.73
N GLY A 119 15.15 5.60 2.40
CA GLY A 119 16.36 5.70 1.60
C GLY A 119 16.77 7.16 1.32
N LYS A 120 17.95 7.32 0.72
CA LYS A 120 18.48 8.63 0.30
C LYS A 120 18.85 8.61 -1.18
N ILE A 121 18.77 9.77 -1.84
CA ILE A 121 19.11 9.91 -3.26
C ILE A 121 20.60 9.63 -3.55
N GLU A 122 21.45 9.79 -2.54
CA GLU A 122 22.89 9.48 -2.56
C GLU A 122 23.15 7.98 -2.77
N PHE A 123 22.26 7.13 -2.26
CA PHE A 123 22.34 5.66 -2.38
C PHE A 123 21.19 5.14 -3.23
N ALA A 124 20.93 5.81 -4.35
CA ALA A 124 19.93 5.41 -5.33
C ALA A 124 20.51 4.45 -6.37
N THR A 125 19.70 3.53 -6.87
CA THR A 125 20.01 2.71 -8.04
C THR A 125 18.77 2.49 -8.89
N VAL A 126 18.97 2.31 -10.19
CA VAL A 126 17.91 1.87 -11.10
C VAL A 126 18.12 0.38 -11.40
N SER A 127 17.07 -0.42 -11.26
CA SER A 127 17.08 -1.85 -11.62
C SER A 127 15.74 -2.22 -12.22
N ASN A 128 15.73 -2.92 -13.35
CA ASN A 128 14.52 -3.22 -14.12
C ASN A 128 13.61 -2.00 -14.29
N GLU A 129 14.21 -0.89 -14.73
CA GLU A 129 13.55 0.41 -14.99
C GLU A 129 12.89 1.08 -13.77
N ARG A 130 13.13 0.56 -12.56
CA ARG A 130 12.59 1.10 -11.31
C ARG A 130 13.67 1.73 -10.46
N LEU A 131 13.33 2.82 -9.80
CA LEU A 131 14.19 3.56 -8.88
C LEU A 131 14.10 2.95 -7.47
N PHE A 132 15.24 2.61 -6.87
CA PHE A 132 15.35 2.14 -5.48
C PHE A 132 16.25 3.07 -4.69
N LEU A 133 15.91 3.31 -3.42
CA LEU A 133 16.67 4.14 -2.49
C LEU A 133 17.09 3.33 -1.28
N PHE A 134 18.28 3.61 -0.75
CA PHE A 134 18.82 2.94 0.43
C PHE A 134 19.39 3.95 1.43
N PRO A 135 19.50 3.60 2.72
CA PRO A 135 20.02 4.51 3.75
C PRO A 135 21.56 4.57 3.77
N GLY A 136 22.25 3.71 3.00
CA GLY A 136 23.71 3.62 2.96
C GLY A 136 24.24 2.55 2.00
N ASP A 137 25.56 2.48 1.87
CA ASP A 137 26.25 1.58 0.93
C ASP A 137 25.96 0.10 1.14
N LYS A 138 25.87 -0.35 2.41
CA LYS A 138 25.69 -1.77 2.73
C LYS A 138 24.38 -2.35 2.15
N PRO A 139 23.19 -1.77 2.42
CA PRO A 139 21.97 -2.24 1.78
C PRO A 139 21.95 -2.01 0.26
N LEU A 140 22.55 -0.92 -0.25
CA LEU A 140 22.68 -0.71 -1.69
C LEU A 140 23.45 -1.85 -2.38
N LYS A 141 24.62 -2.22 -1.86
CA LYS A 141 25.43 -3.32 -2.39
C LYS A 141 24.69 -4.65 -2.32
N ALA A 142 24.05 -4.94 -1.18
CA ALA A 142 23.25 -6.16 -1.03
C ALA A 142 22.11 -6.24 -2.07
N PHE A 143 21.47 -5.10 -2.39
CA PHE A 143 20.47 -5.05 -3.46
C PHE A 143 21.10 -5.32 -4.83
N GLN A 144 22.22 -4.67 -5.15
CA GLN A 144 22.91 -4.82 -6.44
C GLN A 144 23.40 -6.26 -6.67
N GLU A 145 23.80 -6.97 -5.62
CA GLU A 145 24.24 -8.37 -5.68
C GLU A 145 23.09 -9.37 -5.91
N SER A 146 21.87 -9.06 -5.45
CA SER A 146 20.71 -9.96 -5.60
C SER A 146 19.38 -9.20 -5.73
N PRO A 147 19.15 -8.44 -6.82
CA PRO A 147 17.98 -7.56 -6.94
C PRO A 147 16.65 -8.30 -6.85
N GLU A 148 16.56 -9.51 -7.41
CA GLU A 148 15.36 -10.35 -7.44
C GLU A 148 14.85 -10.72 -6.05
N LYS A 149 15.73 -10.77 -5.04
CA LYS A 149 15.35 -11.05 -3.65
C LYS A 149 14.60 -9.89 -3.00
N TYR A 150 14.82 -8.66 -3.45
CA TYR A 150 14.38 -7.45 -2.76
C TYR A 150 13.45 -6.56 -3.59
N ALA A 151 13.50 -6.65 -4.93
CA ALA A 151 12.85 -5.69 -5.82
C ALA A 151 11.31 -5.73 -5.79
N ASP A 152 10.72 -6.88 -5.48
CA ASP A 152 9.28 -7.11 -5.53
C ASP A 152 8.63 -7.15 -4.14
N VAL A 153 9.33 -6.68 -3.10
CA VAL A 153 8.80 -6.59 -1.72
C VAL A 153 7.63 -5.62 -1.57
N ASP A 154 7.47 -4.72 -2.53
CA ASP A 154 6.37 -3.76 -2.58
C ASP A 154 5.13 -4.30 -3.29
N ILE A 155 5.13 -5.55 -3.77
CA ILE A 155 3.93 -6.19 -4.32
C ILE A 155 2.99 -6.55 -3.16
N ALA A 156 1.84 -5.91 -3.13
CA ALA A 156 0.79 -6.20 -2.16
C ALA A 156 0.06 -7.51 -2.50
N GLN A 157 -0.54 -8.13 -1.46
CA GLN A 157 -1.44 -9.28 -1.60
C GLN A 157 -0.83 -10.47 -2.34
N ASP A 158 0.50 -10.64 -2.23
CA ASP A 158 1.26 -11.68 -2.94
C ASP A 158 1.03 -11.67 -4.46
N GLY A 159 0.74 -10.48 -5.01
CA GLY A 159 0.45 -10.28 -6.43
C GLY A 159 -0.98 -10.61 -6.85
N ASN A 160 -1.87 -10.93 -5.91
CA ASN A 160 -3.27 -11.19 -6.18
C ASN A 160 -4.13 -9.92 -6.17
N CYS A 161 -5.20 -9.97 -6.95
CA CYS A 161 -6.17 -8.89 -7.11
C CYS A 161 -7.01 -8.68 -5.85
N ILE A 162 -6.72 -7.63 -5.08
CA ILE A 162 -7.48 -7.25 -3.88
C ILE A 162 -8.97 -7.01 -4.18
N VAL A 163 -9.28 -6.40 -5.33
CA VAL A 163 -10.66 -6.13 -5.76
C VAL A 163 -11.44 -7.42 -5.99
N CYS A 164 -10.78 -8.43 -6.57
CA CYS A 164 -11.36 -9.74 -6.87
C CYS A 164 -11.64 -10.51 -5.58
N LYS A 165 -10.70 -10.45 -4.63
CA LYS A 165 -10.85 -11.04 -3.30
C LYS A 165 -12.03 -10.41 -2.55
N VAL A 166 -12.09 -9.08 -2.50
CA VAL A 166 -13.16 -8.36 -1.77
C VAL A 166 -14.54 -8.51 -2.42
N LYS A 167 -14.64 -8.47 -3.76
CA LYS A 167 -15.95 -8.53 -4.45
C LYS A 167 -16.46 -9.94 -4.71
N ALA A 168 -15.56 -10.90 -4.92
CA ALA A 168 -15.92 -12.24 -5.38
C ALA A 168 -15.38 -13.36 -4.48
N GLY A 169 -14.58 -13.05 -3.45
CA GLY A 169 -13.98 -14.06 -2.57
C GLY A 169 -12.96 -14.97 -3.25
N LYS A 170 -12.38 -14.52 -4.38
CA LYS A 170 -11.45 -15.32 -5.20
C LYS A 170 -10.06 -14.72 -5.18
N ASP A 171 -9.05 -15.56 -4.96
CA ASP A 171 -7.66 -15.22 -5.24
C ASP A 171 -7.42 -15.34 -6.75
N VAL A 172 -7.25 -14.19 -7.40
CA VAL A 172 -7.01 -14.07 -8.84
C VAL A 172 -5.64 -13.42 -9.02
N PRO A 173 -4.67 -14.09 -9.67
CA PRO A 173 -3.38 -13.49 -9.97
C PRO A 173 -3.53 -12.21 -10.78
N GLY A 174 -2.82 -11.17 -10.38
CA GLY A 174 -2.74 -9.93 -11.15
C GLY A 174 -1.70 -10.00 -12.26
N ASP A 175 -1.78 -9.05 -13.19
CA ASP A 175 -0.82 -8.84 -14.27
C ASP A 175 -0.08 -7.51 -14.03
N LYS A 176 1.25 -7.52 -14.20
CA LYS A 176 2.10 -6.33 -14.06
C LYS A 176 1.67 -5.19 -15.01
N LYS A 177 1.01 -5.50 -16.13
CA LYS A 177 0.43 -4.52 -17.05
C LYS A 177 -0.66 -3.67 -16.39
N PHE A 178 -1.43 -4.23 -15.47
CA PHE A 178 -2.48 -3.53 -14.76
C PHE A 178 -2.07 -3.31 -13.31
N THR A 179 -1.03 -2.48 -13.13
CA THR A 179 -0.53 -2.10 -11.80
C THR A 179 -1.15 -0.77 -11.36
N ALA A 180 -1.53 -0.67 -10.09
CA ALA A 180 -1.73 0.60 -9.40
C ALA A 180 -0.74 0.73 -8.23
N VAL A 181 -0.40 1.96 -7.85
CA VAL A 181 0.39 2.24 -6.65
C VAL A 181 -0.51 2.95 -5.64
N HIS A 182 -0.40 2.55 -4.38
CA HIS A 182 -1.05 3.22 -3.24
C HIS A 182 -0.24 2.98 -1.97
N ASN A 183 0.09 4.05 -1.25
CA ASN A 183 0.92 4.04 -0.02
C ASN A 183 2.26 3.30 -0.22
N GLY A 184 2.91 3.57 -1.36
CA GLY A 184 4.19 2.98 -1.75
C GLY A 184 4.13 1.50 -2.13
N LEU A 185 2.94 0.87 -2.16
CA LEU A 185 2.76 -0.52 -2.56
C LEU A 185 2.19 -0.64 -3.97
N ARG A 186 2.63 -1.66 -4.70
CA ARG A 186 2.10 -2.04 -6.00
C ARG A 186 1.01 -3.10 -5.86
N TYR A 187 -0.16 -2.79 -6.40
CA TYR A 187 -1.29 -3.71 -6.50
C TYR A 187 -1.44 -4.16 -7.95
N LEU A 188 -1.53 -5.48 -8.15
CA LEU A 188 -1.63 -6.09 -9.48
C LEU A 188 -3.06 -6.54 -9.74
N PHE A 189 -3.54 -6.33 -10.96
CA PHE A 189 -4.91 -6.65 -11.36
C PHE A 189 -4.94 -7.49 -12.64
N PRO A 190 -5.93 -8.37 -12.82
CA PRO A 190 -6.04 -9.18 -14.04
C PRO A 190 -6.48 -8.34 -15.26
N SER A 191 -7.11 -7.18 -15.01
CA SER A 191 -7.55 -6.26 -16.07
C SER A 191 -7.58 -4.82 -15.59
N ASP A 192 -7.65 -3.89 -16.55
CA ASP A 192 -7.78 -2.46 -16.26
C ASP A 192 -9.06 -2.12 -15.49
N ARG A 193 -10.12 -2.93 -15.64
CA ARG A 193 -11.39 -2.72 -14.93
C ARG A 193 -11.21 -2.81 -13.41
N GLU A 194 -10.53 -3.84 -12.94
CA GLU A 194 -10.28 -4.02 -11.50
C GLU A 194 -9.28 -2.98 -11.00
N ARG A 195 -8.26 -2.63 -11.81
CA ARG A 195 -7.32 -1.56 -11.49
C ARG A 195 -8.02 -0.22 -11.29
N GLN A 196 -8.87 0.20 -12.24
CA GLN A 196 -9.64 1.44 -12.15
C GLN A 196 -10.58 1.44 -10.94
N ALA A 197 -11.21 0.28 -10.65
CA ALA A 197 -12.06 0.16 -9.48
C ALA A 197 -11.27 0.38 -8.18
N PHE A 198 -10.04 -0.14 -8.08
CA PHE A 198 -9.16 0.11 -6.93
C PHE A 198 -8.75 1.58 -6.84
N VAL A 199 -8.23 2.15 -7.93
CA VAL A 199 -7.77 3.56 -7.97
C VAL A 199 -8.88 4.54 -7.58
N ALA A 200 -10.13 4.27 -7.96
CA ALA A 200 -11.26 5.12 -7.62
C ALA A 200 -11.61 5.12 -6.12
N SER A 201 -11.26 4.07 -5.37
CA SER A 201 -11.63 3.92 -3.95
C SER A 201 -10.71 2.92 -3.23
N PRO A 202 -9.40 3.18 -3.09
CA PRO A 202 -8.46 2.20 -2.56
C PRO A 202 -8.79 1.79 -1.14
N GLU A 203 -9.12 2.76 -0.28
CA GLU A 203 -9.47 2.54 1.13
C GLU A 203 -10.64 1.57 1.35
N LYS A 204 -11.60 1.53 0.42
CA LYS A 204 -12.73 0.59 0.47
C LYS A 204 -12.25 -0.87 0.43
N PHE A 205 -11.22 -1.14 -0.38
CA PHE A 205 -10.68 -2.49 -0.53
C PHE A 205 -9.69 -2.83 0.58
N LEU A 206 -8.91 -1.84 1.04
CA LEU A 206 -7.95 -2.02 2.13
C LEU A 206 -8.65 -2.29 3.47
N ALA A 207 -9.66 -1.49 3.84
CA ALA A 207 -10.43 -1.70 5.07
C ALA A 207 -11.14 -3.06 5.12
N ALA A 208 -11.60 -3.56 3.96
CA ALA A 208 -12.20 -4.89 3.84
C ALA A 208 -11.18 -6.02 4.07
N THR A 209 -9.92 -5.81 3.69
CA THR A 209 -8.84 -6.76 4.00
C THR A 209 -8.36 -6.68 5.44
N GLU A 210 -8.40 -5.52 6.08
CA GLU A 210 -8.06 -5.37 7.51
C GLU A 210 -9.12 -6.03 8.41
N THR A 211 -10.40 -5.89 8.07
CA THR A 211 -11.49 -6.59 8.78
C THR A 211 -11.51 -8.11 8.52
N ALA A 212 -11.01 -8.57 7.37
CA ALA A 212 -10.79 -9.99 7.09
C ALA A 212 -9.52 -10.53 7.77
N SER A 213 -8.45 -9.72 7.84
CA SER A 213 -7.22 -10.03 8.57
C SER A 213 -7.48 -10.05 10.08
N ASP A 214 -8.27 -9.15 10.65
CA ASP A 214 -8.64 -9.19 12.08
C ASP A 214 -9.54 -10.40 12.42
N LYS A 215 -10.22 -10.99 11.43
CA LYS A 215 -10.93 -12.28 11.58
C LYS A 215 -10.05 -13.51 11.35
N THR A 216 -8.90 -13.36 10.67
CA THR A 216 -8.00 -14.49 10.32
C THR A 216 -6.73 -14.51 11.19
N ALA A 217 -6.14 -13.36 11.51
CA ALA A 217 -5.07 -13.14 12.50
C ALA A 217 -5.50 -13.50 13.93
N LYS A 218 -6.80 -13.45 14.23
CA LYS A 218 -7.36 -14.01 15.47
C LYS A 218 -7.29 -15.55 15.55
N THR A 219 -6.84 -16.20 14.47
CA THR A 219 -6.70 -17.67 14.41
C THR A 219 -5.23 -18.15 14.45
N SER A 220 -4.24 -17.31 14.11
CA SER A 220 -2.80 -17.66 14.21
C SER A 220 -2.06 -16.97 15.36
N ALA A 221 -2.53 -15.81 15.84
CA ALA A 221 -1.96 -15.13 17.00
C ALA A 221 -2.52 -15.74 18.29
N ILE A 222 -1.66 -16.32 19.11
CA ILE A 222 -2.03 -16.92 20.40
C ILE A 222 -1.51 -16.09 21.56
N ARG A 223 -2.27 -16.07 22.64
CA ARG A 223 -1.85 -15.55 23.94
C ARG A 223 -1.84 -16.69 24.94
N ILE A 224 -0.68 -16.94 25.52
CA ILE A 224 -0.48 -18.00 26.50
C ILE A 224 0.16 -17.43 27.76
N GLN A 225 -0.09 -18.11 28.88
CA GLN A 225 0.61 -17.88 30.13
C GLN A 225 1.07 -19.22 30.67
N GLY A 226 2.28 -19.27 31.19
CA GLY A 226 2.82 -20.54 31.66
C GLY A 226 4.15 -20.39 32.36
N ARG A 227 4.69 -21.53 32.77
CA ARG A 227 6.00 -21.64 33.41
C ARG A 227 7.10 -21.54 32.35
N ALA A 228 8.04 -20.63 32.54
CA ALA A 228 9.27 -20.60 31.74
C ALA A 228 10.09 -21.87 32.00
N ALA A 229 10.71 -22.41 30.95
CA ALA A 229 11.47 -23.65 30.97
C ALA A 229 12.60 -23.64 29.94
N CYS A 230 13.60 -24.50 30.13
CA CYS A 230 14.60 -24.78 29.11
C CYS A 230 14.05 -25.78 28.08
N ALA A 231 13.92 -25.36 26.81
CA ALA A 231 13.29 -26.17 25.77
C ALA A 231 14.05 -27.49 25.53
N ALA A 232 15.36 -27.43 25.32
CA ALA A 232 16.19 -28.59 25.05
C ALA A 232 16.39 -29.45 26.30
N CYS A 233 16.61 -28.83 27.46
CA CYS A 233 16.92 -29.54 28.70
C CYS A 233 15.74 -30.37 29.21
N GLU A 234 14.54 -29.81 29.16
CA GLU A 234 13.35 -30.45 29.76
C GLU A 234 12.55 -31.27 28.75
N PHE A 235 12.59 -30.89 27.47
CA PHE A 235 11.72 -31.49 26.46
C PHE A 235 12.46 -32.07 25.25
N GLY A 236 13.78 -31.88 25.16
CA GLY A 236 14.57 -32.37 24.02
C GLY A 236 14.23 -31.69 22.70
N VAL A 237 13.68 -30.47 22.72
CA VAL A 237 13.31 -29.69 21.53
C VAL A 237 14.07 -28.37 21.47
N THR A 238 14.36 -27.89 20.27
CA THR A 238 15.08 -26.63 20.04
C THR A 238 14.23 -25.63 19.26
N ALA A 239 14.65 -24.36 19.28
CA ALA A 239 14.07 -23.30 18.47
C ALA A 239 14.41 -23.52 16.97
N ILE A 240 13.53 -23.08 16.07
CA ILE A 240 13.72 -23.21 14.62
C ILE A 240 14.83 -22.28 14.14
N ASN A 241 14.82 -21.03 14.61
CA ASN A 241 15.74 -19.99 14.15
C ASN A 241 17.13 -20.09 14.80
N SER A 242 17.27 -20.86 15.88
CA SER A 242 18.53 -21.02 16.63
C SER A 242 18.63 -22.42 17.24
N PRO A 243 18.80 -23.46 16.40
CA PRO A 243 18.79 -24.86 16.83
C PRO A 243 20.01 -25.26 17.65
N ASP A 244 21.08 -24.47 17.61
CA ASP A 244 22.29 -24.59 18.42
C ASP A 244 22.11 -24.10 19.87
N GLN A 245 21.02 -23.38 20.14
CA GLN A 245 20.70 -22.88 21.47
C GLN A 245 19.83 -23.88 22.25
N LEU A 246 19.98 -23.85 23.58
CA LEU A 246 19.15 -24.66 24.48
C LEU A 246 17.66 -24.25 24.48
N GLY A 247 17.33 -23.08 23.93
CA GLY A 247 15.97 -22.63 23.68
C GLY A 247 15.19 -22.21 24.94
N PHE A 248 14.07 -21.55 24.69
CA PHE A 248 13.13 -21.08 25.71
C PHE A 248 11.76 -21.72 25.46
N ALA A 249 11.19 -22.35 26.48
CA ALA A 249 9.87 -22.95 26.42
C ALA A 249 8.94 -22.34 27.46
N VAL A 250 7.64 -22.39 27.18
CA VAL A 250 6.57 -22.06 28.10
C VAL A 250 5.63 -23.25 28.21
N THR A 251 5.47 -23.78 29.43
CA THR A 251 4.50 -24.84 29.72
C THR A 251 3.24 -24.23 30.31
N THR A 252 2.10 -24.44 29.65
CA THR A 252 0.79 -24.01 30.16
C THR A 252 0.23 -25.01 31.17
N ASP A 253 -0.74 -24.56 31.98
CA ASP A 253 -1.33 -25.38 33.05
C ASP A 253 -2.07 -26.63 32.51
N ASP A 254 -2.50 -26.58 31.24
CA ASP A 254 -3.10 -27.71 30.52
C ASP A 254 -2.07 -28.68 29.90
N GLY A 255 -0.78 -28.50 30.19
CA GLY A 255 0.29 -29.42 29.80
C GLY A 255 0.83 -29.26 28.38
N ARG A 256 0.40 -28.23 27.63
CA ARG A 256 0.99 -27.90 26.32
C ARG A 256 2.34 -27.22 26.48
N VAL A 257 3.23 -27.44 25.50
CA VAL A 257 4.59 -26.88 25.51
C VAL A 257 4.78 -26.00 24.29
N PHE A 258 5.14 -24.75 24.55
CA PHE A 258 5.38 -23.76 23.51
C PHE A 258 6.86 -23.40 23.45
N VAL A 259 7.49 -23.54 22.28
CA VAL A 259 8.88 -23.13 22.05
C VAL A 259 8.85 -21.72 21.49
N ILE A 260 9.54 -20.80 22.16
CA ILE A 260 9.49 -19.38 21.82
C ILE A 260 10.76 -18.99 21.10
N GLU A 261 10.63 -18.52 19.86
CA GLU A 261 11.76 -18.14 19.02
C GLU A 261 12.50 -16.91 19.58
N ASP A 262 13.82 -16.89 19.38
CA ASP A 262 14.65 -15.69 19.54
C ASP A 262 14.64 -15.02 20.93
N VAL A 263 14.24 -15.74 22.00
CA VAL A 263 14.21 -15.16 23.36
C VAL A 263 15.61 -14.78 23.85
N HIS A 264 16.63 -15.55 23.48
CA HIS A 264 18.03 -15.30 23.86
C HIS A 264 18.57 -13.96 23.33
N THR A 265 18.09 -13.49 22.18
CA THR A 265 18.49 -12.21 21.59
C THR A 265 17.57 -11.07 22.03
N ARG A 266 16.26 -11.30 22.08
CA ARG A 266 15.25 -10.26 22.32
C ARG A 266 14.99 -9.99 23.81
N TRP A 267 15.10 -11.02 24.66
CA TRP A 267 14.92 -10.93 26.11
C TRP A 267 16.00 -11.73 26.85
N PRO A 268 17.28 -11.29 26.79
CA PRO A 268 18.42 -12.06 27.28
C PRO A 268 18.34 -12.38 28.77
N GLN A 269 17.71 -11.51 29.57
CA GLN A 269 17.52 -11.76 31.01
C GLN A 269 16.49 -12.88 31.24
N LEU A 270 15.31 -12.80 30.61
CA LEU A 270 14.32 -13.87 30.65
C LEU A 270 14.90 -15.21 30.18
N TYR A 271 15.73 -15.17 29.13
CA TYR A 271 16.41 -16.37 28.65
C TYR A 271 17.29 -16.98 29.73
N LYS A 272 18.08 -16.18 30.47
CA LYS A 272 18.90 -16.69 31.59
C LYS A 272 18.05 -17.25 32.72
N ASP A 273 16.95 -16.59 33.04
CA ASP A 273 16.07 -16.93 34.18
C ASP A 273 15.08 -18.07 33.86
N ARG A 274 15.16 -18.65 32.66
CA ARG A 274 14.23 -19.70 32.19
C ARG A 274 14.25 -20.98 33.02
N TYR A 275 15.29 -21.18 33.81
CA TYR A 275 15.44 -22.34 34.70
C TYR A 275 14.66 -22.19 36.01
N ASP A 276 14.29 -20.96 36.37
CA ASP A 276 13.70 -20.64 37.67
C ASP A 276 12.21 -21.01 37.74
N GLY A 277 11.60 -21.34 36.60
CA GLY A 277 10.17 -21.64 36.54
C GLY A 277 9.28 -20.41 36.74
N ASN A 278 9.81 -19.21 36.52
CA ASN A 278 9.02 -17.98 36.62
C ASN A 278 7.84 -18.01 35.64
N ARG A 279 6.70 -17.48 36.06
CA ARG A 279 5.54 -17.37 35.16
C ARG A 279 5.77 -16.25 34.17
N VAL A 280 5.41 -16.51 32.92
CA VAL A 280 5.52 -15.56 31.83
C VAL A 280 4.24 -15.53 31.01
N ALA A 281 3.95 -14.37 30.42
CA ALA A 281 2.95 -14.21 29.38
C ALA A 281 3.64 -14.04 28.03
N VAL A 282 3.12 -14.75 27.03
CA VAL A 282 3.59 -14.68 25.64
C VAL A 282 2.43 -14.35 24.73
N SER A 283 2.65 -13.43 23.79
CA SER A 283 1.84 -13.26 22.60
C SER A 283 2.72 -13.48 21.39
N GLY A 284 2.17 -14.08 20.35
CA GLY A 284 2.88 -14.25 19.11
C GLY A 284 2.12 -15.13 18.13
N GLU A 285 2.73 -15.35 16.99
CA GLU A 285 2.15 -16.14 15.92
C GLU A 285 2.67 -17.58 15.97
N VAL A 286 1.76 -18.55 15.81
CA VAL A 286 2.15 -19.97 15.68
C VAL A 286 2.85 -20.19 14.35
N ILE A 287 4.11 -20.66 14.40
CA ILE A 287 4.92 -20.99 13.22
C ILE A 287 4.76 -22.46 12.84
N LYS A 288 4.73 -23.35 13.84
CA LYS A 288 4.72 -24.81 13.65
C LYS A 288 4.05 -25.49 14.84
N THR A 289 3.35 -26.59 14.58
CA THR A 289 2.89 -27.51 15.62
C THR A 289 3.31 -28.93 15.27
N GLU A 290 3.90 -29.65 16.22
CA GLU A 290 4.31 -31.05 16.06
C GLU A 290 4.08 -31.81 17.36
N GLY A 291 3.10 -32.71 17.35
CA GLY A 291 2.65 -33.40 18.56
C GLY A 291 2.18 -32.42 19.63
N LYS A 292 2.82 -32.46 20.81
CA LYS A 292 2.50 -31.56 21.95
C LYS A 292 3.23 -30.22 21.91
N PHE A 293 4.11 -30.01 20.92
CA PHE A 293 4.95 -28.83 20.82
C PHE A 293 4.39 -27.83 19.82
N THR A 294 4.44 -26.55 20.17
CA THR A 294 4.04 -25.46 19.28
C THR A 294 5.12 -24.37 19.29
N TRP A 295 5.65 -24.02 18.14
CA TRP A 295 6.65 -22.95 17.98
C TRP A 295 5.95 -21.64 17.72
N ILE A 296 6.38 -20.59 18.42
CA ILE A 296 5.80 -19.25 18.35
C ILE A 296 6.87 -18.25 17.94
N ASN A 297 6.56 -17.41 16.96
CA ASN A 297 7.30 -16.16 16.73
C ASN A 297 6.75 -15.11 17.70
N PRO A 298 7.48 -14.71 18.76
CA PRO A 298 6.90 -13.87 19.79
C PRO A 298 6.72 -12.44 19.31
N GLU A 299 5.54 -11.88 19.55
CA GLU A 299 5.31 -10.44 19.57
C GLU A 299 5.89 -9.86 20.88
N TYR A 300 5.51 -10.46 22.02
CA TYR A 300 6.09 -10.15 23.33
C TYR A 300 6.28 -11.39 24.20
N VAL A 301 7.26 -11.31 25.10
CA VAL A 301 7.44 -12.21 26.26
C VAL A 301 7.67 -11.32 27.48
N LYS A 302 6.90 -11.51 28.54
CA LYS A 302 7.07 -10.75 29.79
C LYS A 302 6.87 -11.61 31.03
N PRO A 303 7.59 -11.35 32.13
CA PRO A 303 7.26 -11.92 33.44
C PRO A 303 5.82 -11.57 33.85
N LEU A 304 5.22 -12.45 34.65
CA LEU A 304 3.96 -12.23 35.35
C LEU A 304 4.18 -11.90 36.82
#